data_AF-A0A9X8VJA7-F1
#
_entry.id   AF-A0A9X8VJA7-F1
#
_cell.length_a   1.000
_cell.length_b   1.000
_cell.length_c   1.000
_cell.angle_alpha   90.00
_cell.angle_beta   90.00
_cell.angle_gamma   90.00
#
_symmetry.space_group_name_H-M   'P 1'
#
loop_
_entity.id
_entity.type
_entity.pdbx_description
1 polymer ?
#
loop_
_entity_poly.entity_id
_entity_poly.type
_entity_poly.pdbx_seq_one_letter_code
_entity_poly.pdbx_strand_id
1 'polypeptide(L)'
;DNPQCLAIVDDFWGPLSQQPLHLPFDGDRALYVLSLSKFLSPDLRIALACGDPTLLQAMRADQYISERWVSHILQQIAARLWRQALQEGQLQRAQQAYQARRDELVQRLNALNHTALAVGEGLHLWLPVRSETAAAQLMAQRGWLVQGGEPFRLKGGPALRVSLANVTPA
;
A
#
# COMPACT_ATOMS: atom_id res chain seq x y z
N ASP A 1 -14.40 16.45 17.14
CA ASP A 1 -13.84 17.08 15.94
C ASP A 1 -12.74 18.06 16.30
N ASN A 2 -11.56 17.92 15.68
CA ASN A 2 -10.46 18.88 15.84
C ASN A 2 -10.36 19.73 14.56
N PRO A 3 -10.89 20.96 14.55
CA PRO A 3 -10.97 21.78 13.34
C PRO A 3 -9.61 22.20 12.78
N GLN A 4 -8.53 22.03 13.54
CA GLN A 4 -7.14 22.33 13.12
C GLN A 4 -6.36 21.10 12.63
N CYS A 5 -6.99 19.92 12.58
CA CYS A 5 -6.32 18.71 12.13
C CYS A 5 -6.29 18.66 10.59
N LEU A 6 -5.09 18.57 10.01
CA LEU A 6 -4.89 18.16 8.62
C LEU A 6 -4.90 16.63 8.57
N ALA A 7 -5.72 16.07 7.70
CA ALA A 7 -5.74 14.63 7.49
C ALA A 7 -5.00 14.27 6.19
N ILE A 8 -4.03 13.37 6.32
CA ILE A 8 -3.13 12.94 5.25
C ILE A 8 -3.49 11.50 4.89
N VAL A 9 -3.85 11.28 3.63
CA VAL A 9 -4.08 9.96 3.05
C VAL A 9 -2.83 9.59 2.26
N ASP A 10 -2.02 8.68 2.81
CA ASP A 10 -0.88 8.07 2.13
C ASP A 10 -1.33 6.82 1.38
N ASP A 11 -1.57 6.97 0.09
CA ASP A 11 -2.11 5.94 -0.77
C ASP A 11 -1.04 5.34 -1.69
N PHE A 12 -0.67 4.09 -1.44
CA PHE A 12 0.18 3.30 -2.31
C PHE A 12 -0.59 2.23 -3.11
N TRP A 13 -1.91 2.08 -2.89
CA TRP A 13 -2.72 0.99 -3.42
C TRP A 13 -3.87 1.44 -4.33
N GLY A 14 -4.29 2.70 -4.27
CA GLY A 14 -5.53 3.24 -4.86
C GLY A 14 -5.85 2.76 -6.27
N PRO A 15 -4.95 2.86 -7.26
CA PRO A 15 -5.21 2.39 -8.63
C PRO A 15 -5.41 0.87 -8.77
N LEU A 16 -5.10 0.09 -7.75
CA LEU A 16 -5.34 -1.35 -7.63
C LEU A 16 -6.50 -1.67 -6.68
N SER A 17 -7.08 -0.67 -6.00
CA SER A 17 -8.19 -0.88 -5.06
C SER A 17 -9.48 -1.24 -5.78
N GLN A 18 -10.23 -2.20 -5.23
CA GLN A 18 -11.58 -2.54 -5.68
C GLN A 18 -12.65 -1.67 -5.01
N GLN A 19 -12.26 -0.90 -3.99
CA GLN A 19 -13.17 -0.05 -3.24
C GLN A 19 -13.13 1.38 -3.80
N PRO A 20 -14.22 2.14 -3.68
CA PRO A 20 -14.19 3.56 -3.99
C PRO A 20 -13.15 4.27 -3.09
N LEU A 21 -12.50 5.31 -3.63
CA LEU A 21 -11.69 6.19 -2.80
C LEU A 21 -12.60 6.92 -1.79
N HIS A 22 -12.45 6.59 -0.52
CA HIS A 22 -13.14 7.27 0.58
C HIS A 22 -12.16 8.22 1.26
N LEU A 23 -12.31 9.52 0.99
CA LEU A 23 -11.56 10.55 1.71
C LEU A 23 -12.26 10.84 3.04
N PRO A 24 -11.55 10.83 4.18
CA PRO A 24 -12.17 11.00 5.50
C PRO A 24 -12.53 12.45 5.83
N PHE A 25 -12.57 13.35 4.84
CA PHE A 25 -12.72 14.79 5.02
C PHE A 25 -13.18 15.49 3.74
N ASP A 26 -13.74 16.68 3.94
CA ASP A 26 -14.13 17.62 2.91
C ASP A 26 -12.87 18.40 2.44
N GLY A 27 -12.73 18.61 1.13
CA GLY A 27 -11.47 18.83 0.39
C GLY A 27 -10.49 19.93 0.84
N ASP A 28 -10.81 20.76 1.83
CA ASP A 28 -9.95 21.87 2.29
C ASP A 28 -9.00 21.48 3.44
N ARG A 29 -9.21 20.31 4.10
CA ARG A 29 -8.39 19.85 5.24
C ARG A 29 -7.74 18.50 4.98
N ALA A 30 -7.31 18.37 3.75
CA ALA A 30 -7.08 17.14 3.03
C ALA A 30 -5.72 17.17 2.35
N LEU A 31 -4.90 16.16 2.55
CA LEU A 31 -3.79 15.89 1.64
C LEU A 31 -3.86 14.42 1.20
N TYR A 32 -4.16 14.20 -0.07
CA TYR A 32 -4.09 12.90 -0.70
C TYR A 32 -2.74 12.75 -1.42
N VAL A 33 -1.95 11.76 -1.01
CA VAL A 33 -0.65 11.44 -1.60
C VAL A 33 -0.75 10.08 -2.27
N LEU A 34 -0.54 10.02 -3.58
CA LEU A 34 -0.54 8.78 -4.35
C LEU A 34 0.89 8.39 -4.76
N SER A 35 1.41 7.30 -4.22
CA SER A 35 2.70 6.75 -4.63
C SER A 35 2.58 5.89 -5.88
N LEU A 36 3.42 6.14 -6.89
CA LEU A 36 3.43 5.38 -8.15
C LEU A 36 4.20 4.05 -8.02
N SER A 37 4.77 3.77 -6.85
CA SER A 37 5.77 2.73 -6.66
C SER A 37 5.22 1.31 -6.78
N LYS A 38 3.95 1.08 -6.44
CA LYS A 38 3.38 -0.28 -6.34
C LYS A 38 2.58 -0.72 -7.56
N PHE A 39 2.24 0.21 -8.45
CA PHE A 39 1.48 -0.08 -9.66
C PHE A 39 2.20 0.32 -10.95
N LEU A 40 3.25 1.15 -10.90
CA LEU A 40 4.12 1.42 -12.06
C LEU A 40 5.53 0.86 -11.85
N SER A 41 6.31 1.45 -10.93
CA SER A 41 7.64 0.95 -10.59
C SER A 41 8.20 1.69 -9.37
N PRO A 42 8.86 0.98 -8.43
CA PRO A 42 9.55 1.62 -7.31
C PRO A 42 10.69 2.55 -7.76
N ASP A 43 11.29 2.31 -8.94
CA ASP A 43 12.45 3.07 -9.44
C ASP A 43 12.09 4.46 -9.93
N LEU A 44 10.81 4.72 -10.23
CA LEU A 44 10.36 6.05 -10.66
C LEU A 44 10.50 7.10 -9.56
N ARG A 45 10.37 6.68 -8.28
CA ARG A 45 10.44 7.58 -7.11
C ARG A 45 9.48 8.78 -7.17
N ILE A 46 8.32 8.62 -7.82
CA ILE A 46 7.29 9.67 -7.96
C ILE A 46 6.11 9.40 -7.03
N ALA A 47 5.62 10.46 -6.40
CA ALA A 47 4.30 10.53 -5.80
C ALA A 47 3.54 11.76 -6.31
N LEU A 48 2.21 11.69 -6.38
CA LEU A 48 1.33 12.81 -6.66
C LEU A 48 0.73 13.32 -5.36
N ALA A 49 0.54 14.63 -5.24
CA ALA A 49 -0.13 15.26 -4.11
C ALA A 49 -1.35 16.06 -4.61
N CYS A 50 -2.50 15.87 -3.95
CA CYS A 50 -3.75 16.58 -4.19
C CYS A 50 -4.30 17.07 -2.86
N GLY A 51 -4.76 18.32 -2.79
CA GLY A 51 -5.22 18.94 -1.56
C GLY A 51 -5.37 20.45 -1.71
N ASP A 52 -5.47 21.14 -0.58
CA ASP A 52 -5.59 22.60 -0.52
C ASP A 52 -4.48 23.33 -1.33
N PRO A 53 -4.83 24.30 -2.20
CA PRO A 53 -3.84 25.02 -3.01
C PRO A 53 -2.77 25.75 -2.21
N THR A 54 -3.09 26.31 -1.04
CA THR A 54 -2.12 27.02 -0.19
C THR A 54 -1.12 26.04 0.41
N LEU A 55 -1.58 24.88 0.89
CA LEU A 55 -0.73 23.79 1.34
C LEU A 55 0.17 23.28 0.20
N LEU A 56 -0.39 23.03 -0.99
CA LEU A 56 0.38 22.57 -2.15
C LEU A 56 1.43 23.60 -2.61
N GLN A 57 1.13 24.89 -2.49
CA GLN A 57 2.11 25.95 -2.77
C GLN A 57 3.26 25.93 -1.77
N ALA A 58 2.97 25.77 -0.47
CA ALA A 58 3.99 25.63 0.57
C ALA A 58 4.88 24.40 0.34
N MET A 59 4.28 23.25 0.01
CA MET A 59 5.02 22.03 -0.34
C MET A 59 5.94 22.23 -1.56
N ARG A 60 5.47 22.93 -2.61
CA ARG A 60 6.31 23.24 -3.78
C ARG A 60 7.45 24.18 -3.43
N ALA A 61 7.23 25.16 -2.57
CA ALA A 61 8.27 26.07 -2.12
C ALA A 61 9.37 25.31 -1.34
N ASP A 62 8.97 24.41 -0.44
CA ASP A 62 9.89 23.55 0.31
C ASP A 62 10.66 22.60 -0.62
N GLN A 63 9.94 21.93 -1.53
CA GLN A 63 10.56 21.07 -2.55
C GLN A 63 11.57 21.85 -3.40
N TYR A 64 11.27 23.09 -3.78
CA TYR A 64 12.18 23.91 -4.59
C TYR A 64 13.51 24.18 -3.88
N ILE A 65 13.48 24.30 -2.55
CA ILE A 65 14.67 24.55 -1.71
C ILE A 65 15.47 23.26 -1.50
N SER A 66 14.78 22.12 -1.27
CA SER A 66 15.41 20.84 -0.99
C SER A 66 15.74 20.05 -2.27
N GLU A 67 14.80 19.28 -2.81
CA GLU A 67 15.01 18.36 -3.94
C GLU A 67 14.92 19.05 -5.32
N ARG A 68 14.54 20.33 -5.34
CA ARG A 68 14.22 21.18 -6.49
C ARG A 68 13.02 20.71 -7.31
N TRP A 69 13.18 19.62 -8.07
CA TRP A 69 12.14 19.07 -8.92
C TRP A 69 12.33 17.58 -9.15
N VAL A 70 11.22 16.87 -9.39
CA VAL A 70 11.25 15.52 -9.93
C VAL A 70 11.70 15.59 -11.39
N SER A 71 12.65 14.75 -11.81
CA SER A 71 13.14 14.71 -13.21
C SER A 71 11.99 14.71 -14.23
N HIS A 72 12.01 15.66 -15.17
CA HIS A 72 11.01 15.72 -16.24
C HIS A 72 11.00 14.47 -17.13
N ILE A 73 12.15 13.81 -17.29
CA ILE A 73 12.23 12.53 -18.00
C ILE A 73 11.44 11.46 -17.24
N LEU A 74 11.62 11.36 -15.92
CA LEU A 74 10.86 10.41 -15.10
C LEU A 74 9.37 10.73 -15.10
N GLN A 75 8.99 12.01 -15.07
CA GLN A 75 7.59 12.44 -15.18
C GLN A 75 6.96 11.99 -16.51
N GLN A 76 7.67 12.18 -17.64
CA GLN A 76 7.19 11.75 -18.96
C GLN A 76 7.09 10.24 -19.08
N ILE A 77 8.08 9.50 -18.55
CA ILE A 77 8.06 8.03 -18.50
C ILE A 77 6.87 7.56 -17.67
N ALA A 78 6.67 8.10 -16.47
CA ALA A 78 5.54 7.76 -15.61
C ALA A 78 4.19 8.02 -16.29
N ALA A 79 4.03 9.17 -16.94
CA ALA A 79 2.81 9.51 -17.67
C ALA A 79 2.54 8.53 -18.83
N ARG A 80 3.59 8.10 -19.55
CA ARG A 80 3.47 7.10 -20.62
C ARG A 80 3.11 5.73 -20.08
N LEU A 81 3.84 5.24 -19.07
CA LEU A 81 3.61 3.94 -18.45
C LEU A 81 2.20 3.85 -17.85
N TRP A 82 1.73 4.90 -17.19
CA TRP A 82 0.38 4.91 -16.64
C TRP A 82 -0.69 4.86 -17.73
N ARG A 83 -0.60 5.69 -18.77
CA ARG A 83 -1.54 5.62 -19.89
C ARG A 83 -1.58 4.24 -20.53
N GLN A 84 -0.41 3.63 -20.74
CA GLN A 84 -0.31 2.28 -21.28
C GLN A 84 -0.93 1.24 -20.35
N ALA A 85 -0.65 1.31 -19.04
CA ALA A 85 -1.21 0.40 -18.05
C ALA A 85 -2.74 0.45 -17.98
N LEU A 86 -3.33 1.63 -18.19
CA LEU A 86 -4.77 1.81 -18.31
C LEU A 86 -5.31 1.22 -19.61
N GLN A 87 -4.70 1.56 -20.74
CA GLN A 87 -5.13 1.10 -22.08
C GLN A 87 -5.06 -0.42 -22.22
N GLU A 88 -4.04 -1.06 -21.64
CA GLU A 88 -3.83 -2.50 -21.71
C GLU A 88 -4.48 -3.28 -20.55
N GLY A 89 -5.23 -2.61 -19.68
CA GLY A 89 -5.87 -3.22 -18.52
C GLY A 89 -4.87 -3.87 -17.54
N GLN A 90 -3.62 -3.40 -17.49
CA GLN A 90 -2.59 -3.95 -16.60
C GLN A 90 -2.96 -3.76 -15.12
N LEU A 91 -3.54 -2.62 -14.77
CA LEU A 91 -3.95 -2.33 -13.38
C LEU A 91 -5.04 -3.29 -12.90
N GLN A 92 -6.04 -3.54 -13.73
CA GLN A 92 -7.11 -4.50 -13.44
C GLN A 92 -6.56 -5.92 -13.30
N ARG A 93 -5.66 -6.33 -14.20
CA ARG A 93 -5.00 -7.66 -14.10
C ARG A 93 -4.17 -7.78 -12.83
N ALA A 94 -3.42 -6.74 -12.47
CA ALA A 94 -2.64 -6.72 -11.23
C ALA A 94 -3.53 -6.80 -9.99
N GLN A 95 -4.61 -6.01 -9.94
CA GLN A 95 -5.63 -6.07 -8.90
C GLN A 95 -6.18 -7.48 -8.74
N GLN A 96 -6.64 -8.11 -9.83
CA GLN A 96 -7.19 -9.47 -9.81
C GLN A 96 -6.16 -10.50 -9.34
N ALA A 97 -4.91 -10.40 -9.80
CA ALA A 97 -3.85 -11.31 -9.40
C ALA A 97 -3.54 -11.22 -7.90
N TYR A 98 -3.45 -10.00 -7.35
CA TYR A 98 -3.23 -9.82 -5.91
C TYR A 98 -4.42 -10.27 -5.08
N GLN A 99 -5.65 -10.01 -5.54
CA GLN A 99 -6.85 -10.49 -4.87
C GLN A 99 -6.92 -12.02 -4.85
N ALA A 100 -6.65 -12.67 -5.99
CA ALA A 100 -6.66 -14.13 -6.07
C ALA A 100 -5.63 -14.77 -5.13
N ARG A 101 -4.38 -14.26 -5.12
CA ARG A 101 -3.34 -14.72 -4.18
C ARG A 101 -3.76 -14.55 -2.72
N ARG A 102 -4.40 -13.41 -2.42
CA ARG A 102 -4.89 -13.11 -1.08
C ARG A 102 -5.98 -14.09 -0.66
N ASP A 103 -6.99 -14.25 -1.50
CA ASP A 103 -8.16 -15.08 -1.21
C ASP A 103 -7.76 -16.54 -1.03
N GLU A 104 -6.88 -17.07 -1.89
CA GLU A 104 -6.38 -18.43 -1.76
C GLU A 104 -5.63 -18.65 -0.43
N LEU A 105 -4.73 -17.72 -0.07
CA LEU A 105 -3.99 -17.81 1.18
C LEU A 105 -4.91 -17.72 2.39
N VAL A 106 -5.86 -16.78 2.39
CA VAL A 106 -6.85 -16.62 3.47
C VAL A 106 -7.73 -17.85 3.60
N GLN A 107 -8.23 -18.40 2.50
CA GLN A 107 -9.04 -19.61 2.49
C GLN A 107 -8.30 -20.80 3.10
N ARG A 108 -7.04 -21.03 2.69
CA ARG A 108 -6.20 -22.11 3.23
C ARG A 108 -5.91 -21.91 4.72
N LEU A 109 -5.60 -20.70 5.15
CA LEU A 109 -5.33 -20.40 6.56
C LEU A 109 -6.57 -20.54 7.44
N ASN A 110 -7.73 -20.10 6.97
CA ASN A 110 -8.99 -20.24 7.69
C ASN A 110 -9.36 -21.72 7.89
N ALA A 111 -9.08 -22.57 6.90
CA ALA A 111 -9.29 -24.02 7.02
C ALA A 111 -8.39 -24.69 8.07
N LEU A 112 -7.21 -24.11 8.36
CA LEU A 112 -6.25 -24.63 9.34
C LEU A 112 -6.45 -24.09 10.75
N ASN A 113 -6.82 -22.81 10.90
CA ASN A 113 -6.71 -22.08 12.17
C ASN A 113 -8.04 -21.84 12.90
N HIS A 114 -9.18 -22.29 12.35
CA HIS A 114 -10.53 -22.08 12.88
C HIS A 114 -10.91 -20.63 13.22
N THR A 115 -10.09 -19.65 12.82
CA THR A 115 -10.27 -18.22 13.08
C THR A 115 -10.31 -17.51 11.75
N ALA A 116 -11.39 -16.76 11.51
CA ALA A 116 -11.55 -16.00 10.28
C ALA A 116 -10.57 -14.83 10.24
N LEU A 117 -9.66 -14.84 9.26
CA LEU A 117 -8.85 -13.67 8.93
C LEU A 117 -9.71 -12.57 8.30
N ALA A 118 -9.32 -11.32 8.54
CA ALA A 118 -10.05 -10.17 8.01
C ALA A 118 -10.06 -10.14 6.47
N VAL A 119 -11.23 -9.86 5.91
CA VAL A 119 -11.39 -9.55 4.48
C VAL A 119 -10.70 -8.22 4.19
N GLY A 120 -10.07 -8.12 3.02
CA GLY A 120 -9.43 -6.88 2.59
C GLY A 120 -8.65 -7.06 1.30
N GLU A 121 -7.88 -6.05 0.94
CA GLU A 121 -7.05 -5.99 -0.25
C GLU A 121 -5.63 -5.52 0.09
N GLY A 122 -4.73 -5.51 -0.90
CA GLY A 122 -3.38 -4.99 -0.76
C GLY A 122 -2.28 -6.05 -0.88
N LEU A 123 -1.06 -5.63 -0.54
CA LEU A 123 0.16 -6.42 -0.73
C LEU A 123 0.52 -7.31 0.45
N HIS A 124 -0.13 -7.14 1.59
CA HIS A 124 0.26 -7.79 2.83
C HIS A 124 -0.94 -8.42 3.55
N LEU A 125 -0.72 -9.59 4.12
CA LEU A 125 -1.61 -10.23 5.08
C LEU A 125 -1.07 -10.05 6.50
N TRP A 126 -1.95 -9.66 7.41
CA TRP A 126 -1.69 -9.66 8.84
C TRP A 126 -2.17 -10.97 9.45
N LEU A 127 -1.25 -11.78 9.98
CA LEU A 127 -1.52 -13.09 10.55
C LEU A 127 -1.32 -13.05 12.07
N PRO A 128 -2.38 -13.05 12.89
CA PRO A 128 -2.26 -13.05 14.35
C PRO A 128 -1.46 -14.25 14.86
N VAL A 129 -0.56 -14.01 15.82
CA VAL A 129 0.26 -15.05 16.46
C VAL A 129 0.38 -14.79 17.96
N ARG A 130 0.73 -15.83 18.72
CA ARG A 130 0.98 -15.68 20.17
C ARG A 130 2.30 -14.98 20.48
N SER A 131 3.31 -15.20 19.64
CA SER A 131 4.65 -14.61 19.74
C SER A 131 5.22 -14.43 18.34
N GLU A 132 5.52 -13.18 17.97
CA GLU A 132 6.11 -12.83 16.66
C GLU A 132 7.50 -13.44 16.50
N THR A 133 8.33 -13.38 17.54
CA THR A 133 9.68 -13.93 17.54
C THR A 133 9.67 -15.44 17.34
N ALA A 134 8.86 -16.17 18.13
CA ALA A 134 8.79 -17.62 18.03
C ALA A 134 8.23 -18.07 16.67
N ALA A 135 7.19 -17.38 16.18
CA ALA A 135 6.60 -17.68 14.88
C ALA A 135 7.58 -17.39 13.74
N ALA A 136 8.28 -16.25 13.75
CA ALA A 136 9.28 -15.91 12.74
C ALA A 136 10.45 -16.90 12.72
N GLN A 137 10.94 -17.33 13.90
CA GLN A 137 11.99 -18.35 13.99
C GLN A 137 11.53 -19.70 13.44
N LEU A 138 10.31 -20.13 13.77
CA LEU A 138 9.73 -21.38 13.28
C LEU A 138 9.55 -21.39 11.76
N MET A 139 9.16 -20.24 11.19
CA MET A 139 9.05 -20.03 9.75
C MET A 139 10.42 -20.05 9.08
N ALA A 140 11.42 -19.36 9.66
CA ALA A 140 12.78 -19.34 9.14
C ALA A 140 13.41 -20.74 9.11
N GLN A 141 13.20 -21.55 10.15
CA GLN A 141 13.64 -22.96 10.18
C GLN A 141 13.00 -23.81 9.08
N ARG A 142 11.85 -23.41 8.55
CA ARG A 142 11.15 -24.04 7.42
C ARG A 142 11.47 -23.38 6.08
N GLY A 143 12.43 -22.46 6.03
CA GLY A 143 12.84 -21.77 4.80
C GLY A 143 11.98 -20.57 4.42
N TRP A 144 11.11 -20.08 5.30
CA TRP A 144 10.23 -18.95 5.04
C TRP A 144 10.70 -17.68 5.75
N LEU A 145 10.75 -16.57 5.01
CA LEU A 145 10.99 -15.25 5.58
C LEU A 145 9.66 -14.51 5.79
N VAL A 146 9.43 -14.09 7.03
CA VAL A 146 8.27 -13.29 7.45
C VAL A 146 8.74 -12.14 8.32
N GLN A 147 7.92 -11.09 8.44
CA GLN A 147 8.25 -9.94 9.28
C GLN A 147 7.34 -9.89 10.51
N GLY A 148 7.91 -9.62 11.68
CA GLY A 148 7.13 -9.29 12.87
C GLY A 148 6.33 -8.00 12.68
N GLY A 149 5.12 -7.96 13.22
CA GLY A 149 4.20 -6.83 13.10
C GLY A 149 4.49 -5.67 14.04
N GLU A 150 5.29 -5.88 15.09
CA GLU A 150 5.65 -4.86 16.09
C GLU A 150 6.01 -3.49 15.52
N PRO A 151 6.86 -3.35 14.48
CA PRO A 151 7.23 -2.03 13.96
C PRO A 151 6.08 -1.27 13.29
N PHE A 152 4.96 -1.93 12.98
CA PHE A 152 3.84 -1.35 12.22
C PHE A 152 2.52 -1.28 13.01
N ARG A 153 2.48 -1.77 14.25
CA ARG A 153 1.25 -1.75 15.07
C ARG A 153 1.26 -0.53 16.01
N LEU A 154 0.18 0.24 15.99
CA LEU A 154 -0.09 1.26 17.01
C LEU A 154 -0.89 0.67 18.18
N LYS A 155 -1.89 -0.14 17.86
CA LYS A 155 -2.73 -0.91 18.80
C LYS A 155 -3.00 -2.28 18.18
N GLY A 156 -3.03 -3.33 19.01
CA GLY A 156 -3.31 -4.69 18.56
C GLY A 156 -2.39 -5.73 19.19
N GLY A 157 -2.77 -7.00 19.06
CA GLY A 157 -1.96 -8.14 19.49
C GLY A 157 -0.80 -8.45 18.53
N PRO A 158 0.07 -9.40 18.89
CA PRO A 158 1.17 -9.83 18.03
C PRO A 158 0.65 -10.44 16.73
N ALA A 159 1.30 -10.12 15.61
CA ALA A 159 0.95 -10.61 14.28
C ALA A 159 2.17 -10.63 13.35
N LEU A 160 2.22 -11.58 12.42
CA LEU A 160 3.18 -11.56 11.32
C LEU A 160 2.63 -10.75 10.15
N ARG A 161 3.48 -9.93 9.54
CA ARG A 161 3.23 -9.27 8.26
C ARG A 161 3.79 -10.13 7.14
N VAL A 162 2.91 -10.73 6.34
CA VAL A 162 3.25 -11.65 5.25
C VAL A 162 3.03 -10.93 3.91
N SER A 163 4.07 -10.85 3.07
CA SER A 163 3.96 -10.27 1.72
C SER A 163 3.32 -11.25 0.75
N LEU A 164 2.39 -10.76 -0.07
CA LEU A 164 1.72 -11.52 -1.14
C LEU A 164 2.43 -11.40 -2.49
N ALA A 165 3.45 -10.54 -2.61
CA ALA A 165 4.12 -10.27 -3.89
C ALA A 165 4.80 -11.51 -4.49
N ASN A 166 5.36 -12.37 -3.63
CA ASN A 166 6.10 -13.57 -4.03
C ASN A 166 5.36 -14.88 -3.71
N VAL A 167 4.06 -14.80 -3.39
CA VAL A 167 3.24 -15.98 -3.17
C VAL A 167 2.69 -16.43 -4.52
N THR A 168 3.19 -17.56 -5.02
CA THR A 168 2.61 -18.22 -6.20
C THR A 168 1.39 -19.04 -5.79
N PRO A 169 0.24 -18.86 -6.47
CA PRO A 169 -0.87 -19.80 -6.39
C PRO A 169 -0.40 -21.22 -6.68
N ALA A 170 -1.03 -22.21 -6.04
CA ALA A 170 -0.72 -23.62 -6.28
C ALA A 170 -1.26 -24.13 -7.62
#